data_AF-A0A519H3F1-F1
#
_entry.id   AF-A0A519H3F1-F1
#
_cell.length_a   1.000
_cell.length_b   1.000
_cell.length_c   1.000
_cell.angle_alpha   90.00
_cell.angle_beta   90.00
_cell.angle_gamma   90.00
#
_symmetry.space_group_name_H-M   'P 1'
#
loop_
_entity.id
_entity.type
_entity.pdbx_description
1 polymer ?
#
loop_
_entity_poly.entity_id
_entity_poly.type
_entity_poly.pdbx_seq_one_letter_code
_entity_poly.pdbx_strand_id
1 'polypeptide(L)'
;ALDPVEPQWWHTPIGSDPVAPTVVPGPARKQTAPTLFDTEEPAVGTIDSSVAEQVLTSTVFADQIRLAGRIVVREDQIRSLLTALLAAPARELIIAQVAALLGLAPTRVGGALLQVKRVLDVEGYEVLLLDGGVVALDEAALREQFGIRS
;
A
#
# COMPACT_ATOMS: atom_id res chain seq x y z
N ALA A 1 -9.53 46.82 -2.85
CA ALA A 1 -9.14 45.41 -3.07
C ALA A 1 -7.96 45.15 -2.15
N LEU A 2 -8.06 44.15 -1.28
CA LEU A 2 -6.95 43.72 -0.43
C LEU A 2 -6.32 42.51 -1.12
N ASP A 3 -5.06 42.64 -1.53
CA ASP A 3 -4.32 41.55 -2.14
C ASP A 3 -4.03 40.46 -1.09
N PRO A 4 -4.12 39.16 -1.42
CA PRO A 4 -3.81 38.08 -0.48
C PRO A 4 -2.34 38.15 -0.05
N VAL A 5 -2.10 38.26 1.26
CA VAL A 5 -0.74 38.18 1.79
C VAL A 5 -0.34 36.72 1.89
N GLU A 6 0.69 36.33 1.13
CA GLU A 6 1.23 34.98 1.21
C GLU A 6 2.08 34.84 2.48
N PRO A 7 1.89 33.76 3.24
CA PRO A 7 2.53 33.62 4.53
C PRO A 7 3.98 33.16 4.39
N GLN A 8 4.86 33.73 5.22
CA GLN A 8 6.31 33.61 5.07
C GLN A 8 6.87 32.19 5.27
N TRP A 9 6.06 31.24 5.73
CA TRP A 9 6.43 29.82 5.78
C TRP A 9 6.57 29.17 4.40
N TRP A 10 6.02 29.77 3.33
CA TRP A 10 6.25 29.29 1.97
C TRP A 10 7.72 29.53 1.53
N HIS A 11 8.39 30.52 2.12
CA HIS A 11 9.78 30.84 1.78
C HIS A 11 10.74 30.20 2.77
N THR A 12 11.08 28.93 2.55
CA THR A 12 12.23 28.31 3.23
C THR A 12 13.47 28.51 2.35
N PRO A 13 14.48 29.32 2.75
CA PRO A 13 15.74 29.33 2.05
C PRO A 13 16.45 28.01 2.32
N ILE A 14 16.58 27.16 1.29
CA ILE A 14 17.45 25.98 1.37
C ILE A 14 18.89 26.47 1.35
N GLY A 15 19.44 26.71 2.53
CA GLY A 15 20.87 26.93 2.73
C GLY A 15 21.63 25.68 2.30
N SER A 16 22.35 25.78 1.20
CA SER A 16 23.33 24.78 0.79
C SER A 16 24.65 25.08 1.47
N ASP A 17 25.04 24.23 2.42
CA ASP A 17 26.43 24.15 2.87
C ASP A 17 26.87 22.67 2.88
N PRO A 18 27.99 22.32 2.22
CA PRO A 18 28.48 20.95 2.19
C PRO A 18 29.41 20.72 3.40
N VAL A 19 28.98 19.89 4.35
CA VAL A 19 29.88 19.42 5.42
C VAL A 19 30.40 18.03 5.03
N ALA A 20 31.68 17.97 4.71
CA ALA A 20 32.41 16.74 4.38
C ALA A 20 32.50 15.78 5.60
N PRO A 21 32.55 14.46 5.36
CA PRO A 21 32.61 13.48 6.44
C PRO A 21 34.04 13.25 6.94
N THR A 22 34.28 13.42 8.24
CA THR A 22 35.50 12.93 8.90
C THR A 22 35.14 11.67 9.68
N VAL A 23 35.58 10.52 9.16
CA VAL A 23 35.48 9.21 9.83
C VAL A 23 36.68 9.05 10.76
N VAL A 24 36.45 8.76 12.03
CA VAL A 24 37.47 8.31 12.98
C VAL A 24 37.01 7.00 13.63
N PRO A 25 37.79 5.89 13.57
CA PRO A 25 37.38 4.64 14.20
C PRO A 25 37.86 4.58 15.65
N GLY A 26 36.94 4.29 16.58
CA GLY A 26 37.21 3.99 17.98
C GLY A 26 36.50 2.70 18.43
N PRO A 27 37.08 1.90 19.34
CA PRO A 27 36.74 0.48 19.48
C PRO A 27 35.43 0.23 20.24
N ALA A 28 34.78 -0.86 19.85
CA ALA A 28 33.48 -1.31 20.31
C ALA A 28 33.41 -1.58 21.82
N ARG A 29 32.35 -1.07 22.46
CA ARG A 29 31.82 -1.62 23.70
C ARG A 29 30.34 -1.93 23.51
N LYS A 30 30.03 -3.23 23.56
CA LYS A 30 28.67 -3.76 23.56
C LYS A 30 27.92 -3.23 24.77
N GLN A 31 26.91 -2.42 24.52
CA GLN A 31 25.77 -2.22 25.42
C GLN A 31 24.53 -2.44 24.57
N THR A 32 24.01 -3.67 24.64
CA THR A 32 22.66 -3.96 24.19
C THR A 32 21.72 -3.30 25.18
N ALA A 33 21.45 -2.02 24.98
CA ALA A 33 20.25 -1.39 25.51
C ALA A 33 19.11 -1.76 24.54
N PRO A 34 17.94 -2.19 25.03
CA PRO A 34 16.78 -2.34 24.15
C PRO A 34 16.48 -0.96 23.55
N THR A 35 16.60 -0.86 22.23
CA THR A 35 16.16 0.32 21.49
C THR A 35 14.65 0.48 21.70
N LEU A 36 14.21 1.72 21.91
CA LEU A 36 12.80 2.13 22.09
C LEU A 36 11.91 1.88 20.84
N PHE A 37 12.44 1.10 19.88
CA PHE A 37 11.83 0.66 18.63
C PHE A 37 11.90 -0.87 18.48
N ASP A 38 12.12 -1.63 19.56
CA ASP A 38 11.59 -3.00 19.62
C ASP A 38 10.08 -2.88 19.78
N THR A 39 9.43 -2.46 18.70
CA THR A 39 8.03 -2.79 18.49
C THR A 39 8.05 -4.29 18.20
N GLU A 40 7.68 -5.08 19.21
CA GLU A 40 7.15 -6.42 18.97
C GLU A 40 6.14 -6.27 17.83
N GLU A 41 6.54 -6.73 16.65
CA GLU A 41 5.71 -6.78 15.46
C GLU A 41 4.51 -7.66 15.85
N PRO A 42 3.31 -7.10 16.01
CA PRO A 42 2.19 -7.92 16.39
C PRO A 42 1.95 -8.88 15.21
N ALA A 43 1.63 -10.13 15.51
CA ALA A 43 1.37 -11.20 14.53
C ALA A 43 0.12 -10.96 13.65
N VAL A 44 -0.29 -9.70 13.47
CA VAL A 44 -1.43 -9.23 12.66
C VAL A 44 -1.30 -9.67 11.21
N GLY A 45 -0.06 -9.73 10.69
CA GLY A 45 0.21 -10.16 9.32
C GLY A 45 -0.27 -11.58 8.98
N THR A 46 -0.49 -12.46 9.97
CA THR A 46 -0.95 -13.84 9.69
C THR A 46 -2.43 -13.89 9.32
N ILE A 47 -3.26 -13.09 10.00
CA ILE A 47 -4.71 -13.05 9.75
C ILE A 47 -4.98 -12.31 8.45
N ASP A 48 -4.30 -11.20 8.21
CA ASP A 48 -4.45 -10.39 7.00
C ASP A 48 -4.01 -11.16 5.75
N SER A 49 -2.91 -11.91 5.84
CA SER A 49 -2.47 -12.81 4.77
C SER A 49 -3.50 -13.92 4.51
N SER A 50 -4.17 -14.42 5.56
CA SER A 50 -5.22 -15.44 5.43
C SER A 50 -6.44 -14.93 4.67
N VAL A 51 -6.83 -13.66 4.84
CA VAL A 51 -7.96 -13.07 4.09
C VAL A 51 -7.60 -12.93 2.62
N ALA A 52 -6.40 -12.43 2.29
CA ALA A 52 -5.96 -12.32 0.90
C ALA A 52 -5.98 -13.69 0.19
N GLU A 53 -5.51 -14.76 0.82
CA GLU A 53 -5.56 -16.11 0.23
C GLU A 53 -7.00 -16.64 0.08
N GLN A 54 -7.88 -16.35 1.02
CA GLN A 54 -9.30 -16.72 0.92
C GLN A 54 -9.98 -16.03 -0.27
N VAL A 55 -9.64 -14.76 -0.54
CA VAL A 55 -10.13 -14.04 -1.75
C VAL A 55 -9.66 -14.77 -3.00
N LEU A 56 -8.36 -15.02 -3.13
CA LEU A 56 -7.78 -15.63 -4.33
C LEU A 56 -8.26 -17.06 -4.60
N THR A 57 -8.59 -17.82 -3.56
CA THR A 57 -9.09 -19.19 -3.67
C THR A 57 -10.62 -19.29 -3.82
N SER A 58 -11.32 -18.16 -3.75
CA SER A 58 -12.77 -18.13 -3.90
C SER A 58 -13.21 -18.38 -5.35
N THR A 59 -14.41 -18.93 -5.51
CA THR A 59 -15.05 -19.06 -6.83
C THR A 59 -15.37 -17.70 -7.44
N VAL A 60 -15.73 -16.73 -6.62
CA VAL A 60 -16.03 -15.34 -7.05
C VAL A 60 -14.81 -14.74 -7.73
N PHE A 61 -13.62 -14.86 -7.14
CA PHE A 61 -12.39 -14.36 -7.75
C PHE A 61 -12.11 -15.01 -9.12
N ALA A 62 -12.22 -16.34 -9.21
CA ALA A 62 -12.02 -17.04 -10.48
C ALA A 62 -13.03 -16.59 -11.56
N ASP A 63 -14.29 -16.36 -11.17
CA ASP A 63 -15.32 -15.85 -12.05
C ASP A 63 -15.03 -14.41 -12.50
N GLN A 64 -14.60 -13.54 -11.59
CA GLN A 64 -14.24 -12.17 -11.92
C GLN A 64 -13.01 -12.10 -12.82
N ILE A 65 -11.98 -12.92 -12.61
CA ILE A 65 -10.83 -13.01 -13.52
C ILE A 65 -11.29 -13.39 -14.94
N ARG A 66 -12.20 -14.36 -15.05
CA ARG A 66 -12.77 -14.80 -16.33
C ARG A 66 -13.60 -13.71 -17.00
N LEU A 67 -14.43 -12.99 -16.24
CA LEU A 67 -15.26 -11.89 -16.73
C LEU A 67 -14.42 -10.66 -17.13
N ALA A 68 -13.36 -10.37 -16.37
CA ALA A 68 -12.42 -9.28 -16.65
C ALA A 68 -11.63 -9.50 -17.95
N GLY A 69 -11.61 -10.71 -18.50
CA GLY A 69 -10.96 -11.04 -19.77
C GLY A 69 -9.44 -10.89 -19.68
N ARG A 70 -8.84 -10.17 -20.64
CA ARG A 70 -7.38 -9.99 -20.67
C ARG A 70 -6.93 -9.01 -19.57
N ILE A 71 -6.28 -9.56 -18.56
CA ILE A 71 -5.55 -8.81 -17.52
C ILE A 71 -4.04 -9.06 -17.67
N VAL A 72 -3.26 -8.03 -17.37
CA VAL A 72 -1.79 -8.06 -17.35
C VAL A 72 -1.28 -8.25 -15.92
N VAL A 73 -2.02 -7.74 -14.94
CA VAL A 73 -1.70 -7.93 -13.52
C VAL A 73 -1.77 -9.41 -13.18
N ARG A 74 -0.71 -9.92 -12.56
CA ARG A 74 -0.60 -11.31 -12.18
C ARG A 74 -1.32 -11.57 -10.86
N GLU A 75 -1.76 -12.79 -10.65
CA GLU A 75 -2.40 -13.19 -9.38
C GLU A 75 -1.50 -12.90 -8.17
N ASP A 76 -0.19 -13.15 -8.26
CA ASP A 76 0.75 -12.84 -7.19
C ASP A 76 0.81 -11.34 -6.85
N GLN A 77 0.66 -10.47 -7.85
CA GLN A 77 0.59 -9.02 -7.64
C GLN A 77 -0.71 -8.60 -6.95
N ILE A 78 -1.84 -9.25 -7.29
CA ILE A 78 -3.12 -9.02 -6.60
C ILE A 78 -3.03 -9.47 -5.15
N ARG A 79 -2.44 -10.66 -4.90
CA ARG A 79 -2.16 -11.16 -3.54
C ARG A 79 -1.35 -10.15 -2.75
N SER A 80 -0.20 -9.74 -3.27
CA SER A 80 0.69 -8.79 -2.59
C SER A 80 0.00 -7.47 -2.28
N LEU A 81 -0.80 -6.93 -3.21
CA LEU A 81 -1.57 -5.71 -2.98
C LEU A 81 -2.59 -5.88 -1.85
N LEU A 82 -3.38 -6.95 -1.87
CA LEU A 82 -4.37 -7.22 -0.83
C LEU A 82 -3.73 -7.41 0.53
N THR A 83 -2.68 -8.23 0.62
CA THR A 83 -1.95 -8.44 1.89
C THR A 83 -1.38 -7.13 2.43
N ALA A 84 -0.80 -6.30 1.57
CA ALA A 84 -0.23 -5.02 2.00
C ALA A 84 -1.31 -4.02 2.43
N LEU A 85 -2.44 -3.95 1.74
CA LEU A 85 -3.56 -3.07 2.12
C LEU A 85 -4.20 -3.53 3.44
N LEU A 86 -4.42 -4.84 3.62
CA LEU A 86 -5.00 -5.37 4.87
C LEU A 86 -4.11 -5.10 6.08
N ALA A 87 -2.78 -5.18 5.91
CA ALA A 87 -1.81 -4.88 6.96
C ALA A 87 -1.55 -3.37 7.17
N ALA A 88 -1.97 -2.52 6.23
CA ALA A 88 -1.70 -1.09 6.29
C ALA A 88 -2.61 -0.37 7.31
N PRO A 89 -2.11 0.67 8.00
CA PRO A 89 -2.98 1.53 8.80
C PRO A 89 -4.04 2.17 7.90
N ALA A 90 -5.28 2.24 8.38
CA ALA A 90 -6.45 2.67 7.62
C ALA A 90 -6.74 1.88 6.33
N ARG A 91 -6.01 0.78 6.08
CA ARG A 91 -6.03 0.01 4.82
C ARG A 91 -5.73 0.85 3.57
N GLU A 92 -4.81 1.78 3.70
CA GLU A 92 -4.45 2.74 2.65
C GLU A 92 -2.96 2.65 2.30
N LEU A 93 -2.66 2.76 1.01
CA LEU A 93 -1.29 2.86 0.49
C LEU A 93 -1.20 3.99 -0.54
N ILE A 94 -0.11 4.77 -0.50
CA ILE A 94 0.15 5.75 -1.55
C ILE A 94 0.61 5.06 -2.84
N ILE A 95 0.36 5.66 -4.01
CA ILE A 95 0.72 5.08 -5.33
C ILE A 95 2.20 4.70 -5.41
N ALA A 96 3.10 5.47 -4.77
CA ALA A 96 4.52 5.14 -4.76
C ALA A 96 4.84 3.82 -4.03
N GLN A 97 4.14 3.54 -2.92
CA GLN A 97 4.27 2.27 -2.20
C GLN A 97 3.73 1.12 -3.03
N VAL A 98 2.57 1.31 -3.66
CA VAL A 98 1.99 0.31 -4.58
C VAL A 98 2.92 0.03 -5.76
N ALA A 99 3.53 1.07 -6.35
CA ALA A 99 4.49 0.92 -7.44
C ALA A 99 5.67 0.02 -7.06
N ALA A 100 6.27 0.31 -5.90
CA ALA A 100 7.38 -0.45 -5.36
C ALA A 100 6.97 -1.90 -5.04
N LEU A 101 5.82 -2.08 -4.39
CA LEU A 101 5.26 -3.38 -4.03
C LEU A 101 5.03 -4.26 -5.26
N LEU A 102 4.47 -3.71 -6.33
CA LEU A 102 4.14 -4.45 -7.54
C LEU A 102 5.33 -4.58 -8.51
N GLY A 103 6.46 -3.93 -8.22
CA GLY A 103 7.62 -3.87 -9.12
C GLY A 103 7.32 -3.15 -10.44
N LEU A 104 6.41 -2.17 -10.42
CA LEU A 104 5.94 -1.46 -11.61
C LEU A 104 6.50 -0.04 -11.67
N ALA A 105 6.74 0.46 -12.88
CA ALA A 105 7.00 1.87 -13.09
C ALA A 105 5.77 2.71 -12.69
N PRO A 106 5.92 3.88 -12.03
CA PRO A 106 4.79 4.68 -11.55
C PRO A 106 3.73 4.99 -12.62
N THR A 107 4.15 5.20 -13.87
CA THR A 107 3.28 5.46 -15.02
C THR A 107 2.38 4.28 -15.41
N ARG A 108 2.71 3.06 -15.00
CA ARG A 108 1.94 1.84 -15.28
C ARG A 108 1.00 1.44 -14.15
N VAL A 109 1.22 1.96 -12.94
CA VAL A 109 0.50 1.55 -11.72
C VAL A 109 -0.98 1.87 -11.81
N GLY A 110 -1.35 3.05 -12.30
CA GLY A 110 -2.77 3.41 -12.46
C GLY A 110 -3.53 2.42 -13.33
N GLY A 111 -2.97 2.04 -14.48
CA GLY A 111 -3.58 1.03 -15.36
C GLY A 111 -3.65 -0.37 -14.73
N ALA A 112 -2.64 -0.76 -13.95
CA ALA A 112 -2.65 -2.00 -13.19
C ALA A 112 -3.76 -1.99 -12.11
N LEU A 113 -3.86 -0.91 -11.33
CA LEU A 113 -4.88 -0.74 -10.31
C LEU A 113 -6.30 -0.78 -10.87
N LEU A 114 -6.53 -0.19 -12.05
CA LEU A 114 -7.82 -0.31 -12.73
C LEU A 114 -8.16 -1.75 -13.15
N GLN A 115 -7.16 -2.56 -13.49
CA GLN A 115 -7.39 -3.99 -13.76
C GLN A 115 -7.71 -4.75 -12.48
N VAL A 116 -7.02 -4.45 -11.37
CA VAL A 116 -7.33 -5.05 -10.08
C VAL A 116 -8.72 -4.65 -9.61
N LYS A 117 -9.08 -3.36 -9.70
CA LYS A 117 -10.43 -2.86 -9.38
C LYS A 117 -11.50 -3.58 -10.19
N ARG A 118 -11.29 -3.82 -11.49
CA ARG A 118 -12.23 -4.60 -12.32
C ARG A 118 -12.42 -6.05 -11.86
N VAL A 119 -11.43 -6.64 -11.21
CA VAL A 119 -11.50 -8.00 -10.68
C VAL A 119 -12.13 -8.02 -9.29
N LEU A 120 -11.86 -7.02 -8.47
CA LEU A 120 -12.29 -6.99 -7.07
C LEU A 120 -13.67 -6.36 -6.86
N ASP A 121 -14.04 -5.36 -7.66
CA ASP A 121 -15.34 -4.71 -7.56
C ASP A 121 -16.39 -5.59 -8.25
N VAL A 122 -17.12 -6.37 -7.46
CA VAL A 122 -18.16 -7.27 -7.96
C VAL A 122 -19.44 -6.49 -8.14
N GLU A 123 -20.09 -6.63 -9.31
CA GLU A 123 -21.41 -6.03 -9.59
C GLU A 123 -21.48 -4.49 -9.40
N GLY A 124 -20.34 -3.81 -9.43
CA GLY A 124 -20.25 -2.35 -9.24
C GLY A 124 -20.17 -1.90 -7.79
N TYR A 125 -20.08 -2.84 -6.83
CA TYR A 125 -19.78 -2.50 -5.44
C TYR A 125 -18.29 -2.26 -5.26
N GLU A 126 -17.96 -1.08 -4.74
CA GLU A 126 -16.57 -0.66 -4.60
C GLU A 126 -15.87 -1.40 -3.46
N VAL A 127 -14.82 -2.15 -3.79
CA VAL A 127 -13.90 -2.78 -2.83
C VAL A 127 -12.61 -1.98 -2.76
N LEU A 128 -12.15 -1.48 -3.91
CA LEU A 128 -10.86 -0.80 -4.02
C LEU A 128 -11.05 0.65 -4.46
N LEU A 129 -10.87 1.60 -3.55
CA LEU A 129 -10.99 3.03 -3.83
C LEU A 129 -9.66 3.58 -4.33
N LEU A 130 -9.73 4.40 -5.38
CA LEU A 130 -8.58 5.07 -6.00
C LEU A 130 -8.84 6.58 -6.00
N ASP A 131 -8.23 7.31 -5.08
CA ASP A 131 -8.43 8.76 -4.97
C ASP A 131 -7.15 9.49 -4.53
N GLY A 132 -6.91 10.68 -5.07
CA GLY A 132 -5.84 11.58 -4.59
C GLY A 132 -4.41 11.01 -4.59
N GLY A 133 -4.14 9.92 -5.32
CA GLY A 133 -2.84 9.22 -5.27
C GLY A 133 -2.71 8.23 -4.11
N VAL A 134 -3.83 7.85 -3.51
CA VAL A 134 -3.99 6.82 -2.48
C VAL A 134 -4.87 5.69 -3.03
N VAL A 135 -4.55 4.48 -2.60
CA VAL A 135 -5.32 3.27 -2.83
C VAL A 135 -5.84 2.81 -1.48
N ALA A 136 -7.16 2.70 -1.32
CA ALA A 136 -7.80 2.24 -0.09
C ALA A 136 -8.58 0.95 -0.33
N LEU A 137 -8.65 0.10 0.70
CA LEU A 137 -9.41 -1.14 0.69
C LEU A 137 -10.58 -1.08 1.68
N ASP A 138 -11.79 -1.32 1.19
CA ASP A 138 -12.92 -1.65 2.06
C ASP A 138 -12.89 -3.16 2.37
N GLU A 139 -12.35 -3.49 3.55
CA GLU A 139 -12.26 -4.88 4.01
C GLU A 139 -13.64 -5.51 4.24
N ALA A 140 -14.64 -4.73 4.66
CA ALA A 140 -15.97 -5.26 4.91
C ALA A 140 -16.64 -5.67 3.59
N ALA A 141 -16.56 -4.79 2.58
CA ALA A 141 -17.03 -5.09 1.23
C ALA A 141 -16.28 -6.28 0.61
N LEU A 142 -14.95 -6.33 0.77
CA LEU A 142 -14.14 -7.47 0.30
C LEU A 142 -14.62 -8.79 0.92
N ARG A 143 -14.82 -8.83 2.24
CA ARG A 143 -15.26 -10.06 2.91
C ARG A 143 -16.66 -10.48 2.49
N GLU A 144 -17.58 -9.53 2.40
CA GLU A 144 -18.96 -9.79 2.00
C GLU A 144 -19.05 -10.34 0.57
N GLN A 145 -18.44 -9.64 -0.40
CA GLN A 145 -18.54 -10.00 -1.82
C GLN A 145 -17.84 -11.33 -2.14
N PHE A 146 -16.80 -11.68 -1.40
CA PHE A 146 -16.05 -12.92 -1.59
C PHE A 146 -16.49 -14.05 -0.63
N GLY A 147 -17.52 -13.82 0.20
CA GLY A 147 -18.10 -14.83 1.09
C GLY A 147 -17.18 -15.27 2.24
N ILE A 148 -16.27 -14.40 2.67
CA ILE A 148 -15.26 -14.69 3.70
C ILE A 148 -15.85 -14.37 5.08
N ARG A 149 -15.98 -15.40 5.93
CA ARG A 149 -16.45 -15.18 7.31
C ARG A 149 -15.31 -14.68 8.20
N SER A 150 -15.64 -13.66 9.01
CA SER A 150 -14.83 -13.14 10.12
C SER A 150 -14.79 -14.11 11.31
#